data_AF-A0AAW6TPG5-F1
#
_entry.id   AF-A0AAW6TPG5-F1
#
_cell.length_a   1.000
_cell.length_b   1.000
_cell.length_c   1.000
_cell.angle_alpha   90.00
_cell.angle_beta   90.00
_cell.angle_gamma   90.00
#
_symmetry.space_group_name_H-M   'P 1'
#
loop_
_entity.id
_entity.type
_entity.pdbx_description
1 polymer ?
#
loop_
_entity_poly.entity_id
_entity_poly.type
_entity_poly.pdbx_seq_one_letter_code
_entity_poly.pdbx_strand_id
1 'polypeptide(L)'
;MTRKKGLVYDNQKYFSRLLKYEFQEDLSFDTYCDFKYFDVALNDYSIIIFVIYSEEELFDFMKVYKKGIPLIMCTFSKERFMKLQKIDDLILLDTSKIRAEIVTDLKYYFNLVNAL
;
A
#
# COMPACT_ATOMS: atom_id res chain seq x y z
N MET A 1 -13.80 15.13 12.66
CA MET A 1 -13.71 13.67 12.44
C MET A 1 -12.24 13.30 12.46
N THR A 2 -11.87 12.22 13.14
CA THR A 2 -10.50 11.67 13.10
C THR A 2 -10.28 11.04 11.72
N ARG A 3 -9.23 11.46 11.02
CA ARG A 3 -8.83 10.86 9.73
C ARG A 3 -8.51 9.39 9.95
N LYS A 4 -8.91 8.53 9.01
CA LYS A 4 -8.53 7.12 9.03
C LYS A 4 -7.00 7.00 8.88
N LYS A 5 -6.41 5.95 9.45
CA LYS A 5 -4.96 5.78 9.49
C LYS A 5 -4.53 4.69 8.51
N GLY A 6 -3.67 5.02 7.56
CA GLY A 6 -3.05 4.08 6.64
C GLY A 6 -1.60 3.81 7.03
N LEU A 7 -1.14 2.58 6.78
CA LEU A 7 0.27 2.23 6.85
C LEU A 7 0.82 2.15 5.43
N VAL A 8 1.99 2.74 5.19
CA VAL A 8 2.69 2.64 3.92
C VAL A 8 4.07 2.03 4.13
N TYR A 9 4.32 0.89 3.51
CA TYR A 9 5.69 0.40 3.31
C TYR A 9 6.20 0.92 1.96
N ASP A 10 7.25 1.72 1.99
CA ASP A 10 7.88 2.33 0.81
C ASP A 10 9.36 2.63 1.12
N ASN A 11 10.25 1.77 0.64
CA ASN A 11 11.69 1.94 0.87
C ASN A 11 12.33 3.09 0.08
N GLN A 12 11.67 3.60 -0.98
CA GLN A 12 12.17 4.73 -1.79
C GLN A 12 11.51 6.07 -1.43
N LYS A 13 10.46 6.07 -0.62
CA LYS A 13 9.72 7.24 -0.09
C LYS A 13 8.97 8.08 -1.12
N TYR A 14 9.08 7.80 -2.42
CA TYR A 14 8.41 8.60 -3.45
C TYR A 14 6.90 8.38 -3.45
N PHE A 15 6.46 7.14 -3.29
CA PHE A 15 5.04 6.79 -3.36
C PHE A 15 4.29 7.21 -2.10
N SER A 16 4.90 7.04 -0.94
CA SER A 16 4.39 7.53 0.34
C SER A 16 4.21 9.06 0.36
N ARG A 17 5.10 9.83 -0.28
CA ARG A 17 4.93 11.27 -0.47
C ARG A 17 3.71 11.60 -1.34
N LEU A 18 3.52 10.88 -2.44
CA LEU A 18 2.34 11.03 -3.30
C LEU A 18 1.06 10.78 -2.50
N LEU A 19 0.99 9.68 -1.76
CA LEU A 19 -0.18 9.32 -0.94
C LEU A 19 -0.52 10.40 0.09
N LYS A 20 0.51 10.87 0.82
CA LYS A 20 0.34 11.93 1.82
C LYS A 20 -0.16 13.23 1.21
N TYR A 21 0.29 13.59 0.01
CA TYR A 21 -0.14 14.81 -0.66
C TYR A 21 -1.58 14.70 -1.20
N GLU A 22 -1.90 13.61 -1.90
CA GLU A 22 -3.17 13.45 -2.61
C GLU A 22 -4.36 13.16 -1.69
N PHE A 23 -4.11 12.50 -0.55
CA PHE A 23 -5.17 12.00 0.34
C PHE A 23 -5.08 12.59 1.76
N GLN A 24 -4.35 13.70 1.96
CA GLN A 24 -4.17 14.31 3.27
C GLN A 24 -5.47 14.65 3.99
N GLU A 25 -6.55 14.98 3.27
CA GLU A 25 -7.82 15.34 3.88
C GLU A 25 -8.59 14.14 4.44
N ASP A 26 -8.41 12.96 3.83
CA ASP A 26 -9.17 11.75 4.14
C ASP A 26 -8.39 10.79 5.05
N LEU A 27 -7.08 10.66 4.81
CA LEU A 27 -6.21 9.65 5.40
C LEU A 27 -4.95 10.30 6.00
N SER A 28 -4.51 9.74 7.13
CA SER A 28 -3.17 9.99 7.68
C SER A 28 -2.30 8.75 7.48
N PHE A 29 -1.05 8.92 7.04
CA PHE A 29 -0.18 7.79 6.71
C PHE A 29 1.08 7.74 7.57
N ASP A 30 1.29 6.61 8.23
CA ASP A 30 2.60 6.24 8.78
C ASP A 30 3.41 5.55 7.68
N THR A 31 4.71 5.86 7.59
CA THR A 31 5.57 5.33 6.52
C THR A 31 6.75 4.57 7.11
N TYR A 32 6.98 3.37 6.60
CA TYR A 32 8.09 2.49 6.95
C TYR A 32 8.92 2.19 5.71
N CYS A 33 10.24 2.15 5.87
CA CYS A 33 11.17 1.81 4.79
C CYS A 33 11.73 0.38 4.91
N ASP A 34 11.60 -0.23 6.10
CA ASP A 34 11.89 -1.62 6.39
C ASP A 34 11.01 -2.06 7.57
N PHE A 35 10.82 -3.37 7.74
CA PHE A 35 10.13 -3.94 8.91
C PHE A 35 11.08 -4.68 9.86
N LYS A 36 12.34 -4.26 9.98
CA LYS A 36 13.33 -4.95 10.85
C LYS A 36 12.90 -4.97 12.32
N TYR A 37 12.29 -3.90 12.80
CA TYR A 37 11.74 -3.77 14.16
C TYR A 37 10.24 -3.48 14.15
N PHE A 38 9.52 -4.13 13.22
CA PHE A 38 8.10 -3.91 13.06
C PHE A 38 7.30 -4.63 14.16
N ASP A 39 6.93 -3.87 15.19
CA ASP A 39 6.11 -4.31 16.33
C ASP A 39 4.90 -3.40 16.51
N VAL A 40 4.28 -3.01 15.39
CA VAL A 40 3.16 -2.07 15.42
C VAL A 40 1.86 -2.83 15.55
N ALA A 41 0.98 -2.36 16.44
CA ALA A 41 -0.39 -2.83 16.54
C ALA A 41 -1.13 -2.51 15.23
N LEU A 42 -1.20 -3.51 14.35
CA LEU A 42 -1.80 -3.37 13.03
C LEU A 42 -3.26 -2.89 13.12
N ASN A 43 -3.99 -3.28 14.17
CA ASN A 43 -5.41 -2.96 14.36
C ASN A 43 -5.76 -1.46 14.36
N ASP A 44 -4.78 -0.57 14.50
CA ASP A 44 -4.97 0.88 14.43
C ASP A 44 -5.08 1.40 12.98
N TYR A 45 -4.77 0.57 11.99
CA TYR A 45 -4.77 0.94 10.57
C TYR A 45 -6.00 0.42 9.83
N SER A 46 -6.61 1.29 9.02
CA SER A 46 -7.71 0.94 8.13
C SER A 46 -7.25 0.32 6.82
N ILE A 47 -5.99 0.53 6.44
CA ILE A 47 -5.41 0.03 5.20
C ILE A 47 -3.88 -0.05 5.27
N ILE A 48 -3.31 -1.02 4.56
CA ILE A 48 -1.88 -1.16 4.31
C ILE A 48 -1.60 -0.97 2.83
N ILE A 49 -0.63 -0.14 2.50
CA ILE A 49 -0.12 0.03 1.13
C ILE A 49 1.32 -0.45 1.13
N PHE A 50 1.61 -1.48 0.35
CA PHE A 50 2.91 -2.13 0.31
C PHE A 50 3.54 -1.95 -1.07
N VAL A 51 4.55 -1.08 -1.16
CA VAL A 51 5.20 -0.72 -2.41
C VAL A 51 6.48 -1.55 -2.56
N ILE A 52 6.56 -2.36 -3.62
CA ILE A 52 7.70 -3.24 -3.89
C ILE A 52 8.53 -2.79 -5.11
N TYR A 53 9.83 -2.76 -4.89
CA TYR A 53 10.88 -2.41 -5.83
C TYR A 53 11.80 -3.60 -6.14
N SER A 54 11.95 -4.56 -5.21
CA SER A 54 12.68 -5.82 -5.36
C SER A 54 11.91 -7.01 -4.74
N GLU A 55 12.39 -8.24 -5.00
CA GLU A 55 11.81 -9.46 -4.42
C GLU A 55 12.17 -9.64 -2.93
N GLU A 56 13.26 -9.03 -2.46
CA GLU A 56 13.70 -9.11 -1.06
C GLU A 56 12.68 -8.49 -0.11
N GLU A 57 11.90 -7.52 -0.58
CA GLU A 57 10.84 -6.86 0.19
C GLU A 57 9.63 -7.76 0.43
N LEU A 58 9.53 -8.91 -0.28
CA LEU A 58 8.45 -9.87 -0.05
C LEU A 58 8.54 -10.51 1.35
N PHE A 59 9.74 -10.59 1.95
CA PHE A 59 9.87 -11.05 3.33
C PHE A 59 9.18 -10.12 4.33
N ASP A 60 9.26 -8.81 4.09
CA ASP A 60 8.56 -7.81 4.91
C ASP A 60 7.05 -7.82 4.62
N PHE A 61 6.65 -8.05 3.37
CA PHE A 61 5.25 -8.23 3.02
C PHE A 61 4.58 -9.37 3.82
N MET A 62 5.27 -10.50 4.01
CA MET A 62 4.75 -11.64 4.77
C MET A 62 4.41 -11.30 6.23
N LYS A 63 4.98 -10.22 6.81
CA LYS A 63 4.67 -9.79 8.18
C LYS A 63 3.28 -9.16 8.30
N VAL A 64 2.77 -8.59 7.21
CA VAL A 64 1.47 -7.87 7.16
C VAL A 64 0.40 -8.59 6.35
N TYR A 65 0.79 -9.53 5.47
CA TYR A 65 -0.14 -10.31 4.68
C TYR A 65 -1.05 -11.19 5.56
N LYS A 66 -2.33 -11.25 5.19
CA LYS A 66 -3.38 -12.02 5.90
C LYS A 66 -3.56 -11.65 7.39
N LYS A 67 -3.20 -10.43 7.78
CA LYS A 67 -3.40 -9.91 9.16
C LYS A 67 -4.77 -9.26 9.40
N GLY A 68 -5.73 -9.45 8.50
CA GLY A 68 -7.11 -8.95 8.66
C GLY A 68 -7.30 -7.48 8.30
N ILE A 69 -6.27 -6.82 7.75
CA ILE A 69 -6.33 -5.43 7.29
C ILE A 69 -6.28 -5.41 5.77
N PRO A 70 -7.13 -4.61 5.11
CA PRO A 70 -7.06 -4.45 3.67
C PRO A 70 -5.65 -4.05 3.23
N LEU A 71 -5.13 -4.74 2.23
CA LEU A 71 -3.77 -4.53 1.73
C LEU A 71 -3.79 -4.30 0.23
N ILE A 72 -3.14 -3.23 -0.19
CA ILE A 72 -2.86 -2.93 -1.60
C ILE A 72 -1.37 -3.11 -1.83
N MET A 73 -1.00 -3.99 -2.75
CA MET A 73 0.38 -4.14 -3.21
C MET A 73 0.61 -3.30 -4.46
N CYS A 74 1.68 -2.52 -4.48
CA CYS A 74 2.04 -1.64 -5.58
C CYS A 74 3.37 -2.10 -6.19
N THR A 75 3.45 -2.24 -7.52
CA THR A 75 4.73 -2.53 -8.17
C THR A 75 4.90 -1.81 -9.50
N PHE A 76 6.12 -1.29 -9.72
CA PHE A 76 6.50 -0.58 -10.95
C PHE A 76 6.99 -1.53 -12.06
N SER A 77 7.17 -2.82 -11.76
CA SER A 77 7.61 -3.82 -12.74
C SER A 77 6.42 -4.57 -13.32
N LYS A 78 6.21 -4.47 -14.63
CA LYS A 78 5.19 -5.23 -15.35
C LYS A 78 5.36 -6.74 -15.18
N GLU A 79 6.60 -7.22 -15.15
CA GLU A 79 6.86 -8.64 -14.94
C GLU A 79 6.40 -9.10 -13.56
N ARG A 80 6.76 -8.36 -12.49
CA ARG A 80 6.30 -8.68 -11.14
C ARG A 80 4.80 -8.56 -11.01
N PHE A 81 4.21 -7.53 -11.62
CA PHE A 81 2.77 -7.35 -11.66
C PHE A 81 2.07 -8.60 -12.20
N MET A 82 2.50 -9.11 -13.36
CA MET A 82 1.94 -10.33 -13.97
C MET A 82 2.12 -11.59 -13.11
N LYS A 83 3.24 -11.69 -12.37
CA LYS A 83 3.46 -12.81 -11.43
C LYS A 83 2.52 -12.72 -10.23
N LEU A 84 2.36 -11.53 -9.66
CA LEU A 84 1.55 -11.28 -8.45
C LEU A 84 0.04 -11.28 -8.71
N GLN A 85 -0.40 -10.97 -9.93
CA GLN A 85 -1.81 -11.07 -10.34
C GLN A 85 -2.41 -12.46 -10.16
N LYS A 86 -1.58 -13.50 -10.03
CA LYS A 86 -2.03 -14.88 -9.80
C LYS A 86 -2.43 -15.16 -8.34
N ILE A 87 -2.28 -14.18 -7.45
CA ILE A 87 -2.66 -14.27 -6.03
C ILE A 87 -4.06 -13.68 -5.88
N ASP A 88 -5.07 -14.55 -5.79
CA ASP A 88 -6.50 -14.17 -5.87
C ASP A 88 -6.96 -13.19 -4.78
N ASP A 89 -6.32 -13.18 -3.61
CA ASP A 89 -6.71 -12.37 -2.45
C ASP A 89 -5.86 -11.09 -2.28
N LEU A 90 -5.13 -10.68 -3.32
CA LEU A 90 -4.26 -9.50 -3.30
C LEU A 90 -4.79 -8.39 -4.22
N ILE A 91 -5.10 -7.22 -3.64
CA ILE A 91 -5.36 -6.02 -4.44
C ILE A 91 -4.01 -5.54 -4.99
N LEU A 92 -3.86 -5.56 -6.30
CA LEU A 92 -2.62 -5.19 -6.98
C LEU A 92 -2.81 -3.91 -7.80
N LEU A 93 -1.95 -2.93 -7.55
CA LEU A 93 -1.91 -1.65 -8.26
C LEU A 93 -0.75 -1.64 -9.26
N ASP A 94 -1.08 -1.40 -10.53
CA ASP A 94 -0.08 -1.18 -11.58
C ASP A 94 0.43 0.26 -11.48
N THR A 95 1.64 0.43 -10.94
CA THR A 95 2.25 1.76 -10.80
C THR A 95 3.10 2.15 -12.02
N SER A 96 3.05 1.39 -13.12
CA SER A 96 3.63 1.81 -14.40
C SER A 96 2.75 2.81 -15.17
N LYS A 97 1.52 3.02 -14.71
CA LYS A 97 0.56 4.01 -15.24
C LYS A 97 0.96 5.45 -14.93
N ILE A 98 0.31 6.42 -15.58
CA ILE A 98 0.53 7.83 -15.26
C ILE A 98 -0.08 8.19 -13.89
N ARG A 99 0.44 9.24 -13.23
CA ARG A 99 0.02 9.64 -11.88
C ARG A 99 -1.50 9.79 -11.72
N ALA A 100 -2.17 10.41 -12.70
CA ALA A 100 -3.63 10.62 -12.63
C ALA A 100 -4.41 9.31 -12.59
N GLU A 101 -3.98 8.30 -13.34
CA GLU A 101 -4.58 6.97 -13.34
C GLU A 101 -4.30 6.25 -12.02
N ILE A 102 -3.05 6.31 -11.52
CA ILE A 102 -2.68 5.75 -10.21
C ILE A 102 -3.56 6.32 -9.10
N VAL A 103 -3.76 7.64 -9.08
CA VAL A 103 -4.61 8.30 -8.06
C VAL A 103 -6.07 7.88 -8.20
N THR A 104 -6.56 7.71 -9.42
CA THR A 104 -7.93 7.24 -9.68
C THR A 104 -8.13 5.80 -9.19
N ASP A 105 -7.19 4.91 -9.49
CA ASP A 105 -7.21 3.52 -9.05
C ASP A 105 -7.11 3.42 -7.51
N LEU A 106 -6.25 4.22 -6.88
CA LEU A 106 -6.14 4.29 -5.42
C LEU A 106 -7.46 4.75 -4.77
N LYS A 107 -8.12 5.80 -5.32
CA LYS A 107 -9.44 6.23 -4.84
C LYS A 107 -10.47 5.11 -4.94
N TYR A 108 -10.49 4.40 -6.06
CA TYR A 108 -11.37 3.25 -6.26
C TYR A 108 -11.12 2.17 -5.20
N TYR A 109 -9.86 1.77 -5.00
CA TYR A 109 -9.52 0.74 -4.01
C TYR A 109 -9.77 1.18 -2.57
N PHE A 110 -9.47 2.43 -2.22
CA PHE A 110 -9.75 2.93 -0.88
C PHE A 110 -11.25 2.94 -0.58
N ASN A 111 -12.09 3.31 -1.55
CA ASN A 111 -13.55 3.20 -1.40
C ASN A 111 -13.99 1.74 -1.27
N LEU A 112 -13.45 0.83 -2.09
CA LEU A 112 -13.77 -0.60 -2.06
C LEU A 112 -13.52 -1.22 -0.68
N VAL A 113 -12.45 -0.81 -0.01
CA VAL A 113 -12.06 -1.30 1.32
C VAL A 113 -12.54 -0.40 2.46
N ASN A 114 -13.43 0.56 2.17
CA ASN A 114 -13.99 1.52 3.14
C ASN A 114 -12.91 2.33 3.89
N ALA A 115 -11.77 2.61 3.26
CA ALA A 115 -10.68 3.42 3.80
C ALA A 115 -10.85 4.93 3.59
N LEU A 116 -11.65 5.37 2.62
CA LEU A 116 -12.21 6.73 2.55
C LEU A 116 -13.59 6.68 3.23
#